data_AF-A0A7K4HC56-F1
#
_entry.id   AF-A0A7K4HC56-F1
#
_cell.length_a   1.000
_cell.length_b   1.000
_cell.length_c   1.000
_cell.angle_alpha   90.00
_cell.angle_beta   90.00
_cell.angle_gamma   90.00
#
_symmetry.space_group_name_H-M   'P 1'
#
loop_
_entity.id
_entity.type
_entity.pdbx_description
1 polymer ?
#
loop_
_entity_poly.entity_id
_entity_poly.type
_entity_poly.pdbx_seq_one_letter_code
_entity_poly.pdbx_strand_id
1 'polypeptide(L)'
;MLKTYIFDDSNKKWIEEDKSLLYHDLCAILDEERNIIYLWNGPKSSQEKLKKGYSLLETLMSYYPTINFKLSILKKKVPSDIQDRIDLMLNKIKQEEKKDYYKFSRFTTLRLYFILLLGSIIFPILSYLNLVSSLMWTKSNINFEIGAEAYNNWLLISFILILISLIFFSIMIIIGIIEIEYQAIVFSLLGVLVCIGLVIYLQQGIFLFLFQGGSSSSIYYFRQNDIVEFLILIILGILVFEIPNTIKLISLMKNYRKFIF
;
A
#
# COMPACT_ATOMS: atom_id res chain seq x y z
N MET A 1 -24.65 39.57 2.49
CA MET A 1 -23.37 38.98 2.02
C MET A 1 -22.79 38.09 3.12
N LEU A 2 -22.47 36.83 2.82
CA LEU A 2 -21.82 35.94 3.79
C LEU A 2 -20.31 36.19 3.81
N LYS A 3 -19.72 36.32 5.01
CA LYS A 3 -18.26 36.36 5.20
C LYS A 3 -17.85 35.23 6.13
N THR A 4 -16.68 34.64 5.87
CA THR A 4 -16.22 33.47 6.61
C THR A 4 -14.91 33.79 7.32
N TYR A 5 -14.81 33.39 8.59
CA TYR A 5 -13.64 33.60 9.43
C TYR A 5 -13.21 32.30 10.07
N ILE A 6 -11.90 32.05 10.14
CA ILE A 6 -11.31 30.91 10.85
C ILE A 6 -10.65 31.39 12.13
N PHE A 7 -10.82 30.61 13.20
CA PHE A 7 -10.18 30.88 14.48
C PHE A 7 -8.74 30.37 14.50
N ASP A 8 -7.79 31.29 14.59
CA ASP A 8 -6.38 31.01 14.87
C ASP A 8 -6.15 30.96 16.38
N ASP A 9 -6.00 29.75 16.92
CA ASP A 9 -5.79 29.50 18.35
C ASP A 9 -4.43 30.02 18.83
N SER A 10 -3.42 30.09 17.94
CA SER A 10 -2.07 30.53 18.29
C SER A 10 -2.03 32.03 18.54
N ASN A 11 -2.65 32.80 17.64
CA ASN A 11 -2.69 34.25 17.74
C ASN A 11 -3.95 34.79 18.43
N LYS A 12 -4.87 33.90 18.82
CA LYS A 12 -6.18 34.21 19.43
C LYS A 12 -6.97 35.24 18.62
N LYS A 13 -7.06 35.04 17.31
CA LYS A 13 -7.73 35.97 16.37
C LYS A 13 -8.62 35.24 15.38
N TRP A 14 -9.59 35.97 14.86
CA TRP A 14 -10.40 35.55 13.73
C TRP A 14 -9.80 36.11 12.44
N ILE A 15 -9.53 35.24 11.48
CA ILE A 15 -8.91 35.59 10.20
C ILE A 15 -9.94 35.31 9.11
N GLU A 16 -10.18 36.29 8.24
CA GLU A 16 -11.09 36.11 7.10
C GLU A 16 -10.50 35.10 6.11
N GLU A 17 -11.30 34.11 5.70
CA GLU A 17 -10.90 33.06 4.78
C GLU A 17 -12.05 32.74 3.82
N ASP A 18 -11.77 32.83 2.52
CA ASP A 18 -12.79 32.70 1.48
C ASP A 18 -12.66 31.43 0.64
N LYS A 19 -11.52 30.73 0.74
CA LYS A 19 -11.14 29.70 -0.23
C LYS A 19 -11.24 28.28 0.32
N SER A 20 -10.83 28.04 1.55
CA SER A 20 -10.74 26.67 2.06
C SER A 20 -10.97 26.56 3.57
N LEU A 21 -11.63 25.48 3.98
CA LEU A 21 -11.79 25.09 5.39
C LEU A 21 -11.15 23.73 5.61
N LEU A 22 -10.38 23.57 6.70
CA LEU A 22 -9.84 22.30 7.16
C LEU A 22 -10.79 21.60 8.13
N TYR A 23 -10.72 20.27 8.22
CA TYR A 23 -11.58 19.50 9.14
C TYR A 23 -11.33 19.79 10.63
N HIS A 24 -10.18 20.36 10.98
CA HIS A 24 -9.82 20.75 12.35
C HIS A 24 -10.04 22.24 12.64
N ASP A 25 -10.61 22.97 11.68
CA ASP A 25 -10.88 24.39 11.84
C ASP A 25 -12.15 24.64 12.65
N LEU A 26 -12.14 25.79 13.31
CA LEU A 26 -13.32 26.41 13.87
C LEU A 26 -13.63 27.62 13.01
N CYS A 27 -14.84 27.68 12.49
CA CYS A 27 -15.27 28.65 11.50
C CYS A 27 -16.45 29.47 12.02
N ALA A 28 -16.42 30.77 11.80
CA ALA A 28 -17.52 31.69 12.04
C ALA A 28 -17.98 32.25 10.70
N ILE A 29 -19.27 32.11 10.40
CA ILE A 29 -19.90 32.61 9.19
C ILE A 29 -20.82 33.76 9.58
N LEU A 30 -20.44 34.96 9.16
CA LEU A 30 -21.19 36.18 9.40
C LEU A 30 -22.28 36.33 8.33
N ASP A 31 -23.53 36.27 8.78
CA ASP A 31 -24.72 36.58 7.99
C ASP A 31 -25.21 37.98 8.35
N GLU A 32 -24.75 38.96 7.57
CA GLU A 32 -25.10 40.38 7.73
C GLU A 32 -26.60 40.65 7.49
N GLU A 33 -27.28 39.84 6.66
CA GLU A 33 -28.69 40.05 6.33
C GLU A 33 -29.62 39.62 7.47
N ARG A 34 -29.27 38.51 8.13
CA ARG A 34 -30.04 37.99 9.27
C ARG A 34 -29.53 38.48 10.62
N ASN A 35 -28.41 39.20 10.65
CA ASN A 35 -27.66 39.55 11.85
C ASN A 35 -27.34 38.32 12.70
N ILE A 36 -26.82 37.25 12.08
CA ILE A 36 -26.45 36.00 12.78
C ILE A 36 -25.00 35.65 12.49
N ILE A 37 -24.25 35.25 13.52
CA ILE A 37 -22.95 34.62 13.39
C ILE A 37 -23.12 33.12 13.64
N TYR A 38 -22.91 32.32 12.60
CA TYR A 38 -22.95 30.87 12.68
C TYR A 38 -21.57 30.31 13.00
N LEU A 39 -21.44 29.60 14.11
CA LEU A 39 -20.23 28.87 14.47
C LEU A 39 -20.31 27.43 13.99
N TRP A 40 -19.46 27.09 13.04
CA TRP A 40 -19.21 25.73 12.59
C TRP A 40 -17.95 25.18 13.24
N ASN A 41 -18.08 24.05 13.93
CA ASN A 41 -16.93 23.31 14.45
C ASN A 41 -16.62 22.16 13.51
N GLY A 42 -15.40 22.15 12.96
CA GLY A 42 -14.95 21.06 12.10
C GLY A 42 -15.02 19.71 12.80
N PRO A 43 -15.22 18.60 12.06
CA PRO A 43 -15.41 17.27 12.64
C PRO A 43 -14.20 16.76 13.44
N LYS A 44 -13.00 17.30 13.17
CA LYS A 44 -11.75 16.98 13.89
C LYS A 44 -11.30 18.11 14.84
N SER A 45 -12.11 19.15 15.02
CA SER A 45 -11.80 20.28 15.90
C SER A 45 -12.22 19.98 17.35
N SER A 46 -11.39 20.38 18.31
CA SER A 46 -11.61 20.11 19.73
C SER A 46 -12.73 20.98 20.33
N GLN A 47 -13.43 20.44 21.34
CA GLN A 47 -14.42 21.24 22.08
C GLN A 47 -13.79 22.42 22.83
N GLU A 48 -12.53 22.31 23.23
CA GLU A 48 -11.80 23.39 23.89
C GLU A 48 -11.57 24.57 22.93
N LYS A 49 -11.20 24.29 21.67
CA LYS A 49 -11.06 25.31 20.62
C LYS A 49 -12.38 26.02 20.37
N LEU A 50 -13.50 25.27 20.33
CA LEU A 50 -14.84 25.83 20.23
C LEU A 50 -15.16 26.79 21.39
N LYS A 51 -14.86 26.40 22.65
CA LYS A 51 -15.08 27.27 23.83
C LYS A 51 -14.25 28.56 23.76
N LYS A 52 -12.98 28.47 23.39
CA LYS A 52 -12.08 29.63 23.24
C LYS A 52 -12.59 30.58 22.17
N GLY A 53 -12.88 30.08 20.96
CA GLY A 53 -13.40 30.90 19.88
C GLY A 53 -14.75 31.55 20.21
N TYR A 54 -15.66 30.80 20.84
CA TYR A 54 -16.94 31.32 21.32
C TYR A 54 -16.76 32.49 22.29
N SER A 55 -15.92 32.30 23.33
CA SER A 55 -15.65 33.35 24.33
C SER A 55 -15.05 34.61 23.73
N LEU A 56 -14.19 34.47 22.71
CA LEU A 56 -13.60 35.60 22.01
C LEU A 56 -14.66 36.36 21.20
N LEU A 57 -15.57 35.66 20.52
CA LEU A 57 -16.68 36.30 19.79
C LEU A 57 -17.64 37.04 20.72
N GLU A 58 -18.01 36.45 21.86
CA GLU A 58 -18.83 37.14 22.86
C GLU A 58 -18.14 38.42 23.36
N THR A 59 -16.83 38.33 23.63
CA THR A 59 -16.04 39.48 24.05
C THR A 59 -16.03 40.56 22.96
N LEU A 60 -15.81 40.19 21.70
CA LEU A 60 -15.85 41.13 20.56
C LEU A 60 -17.23 41.79 20.43
N MET A 61 -18.31 41.02 20.54
CA MET A 61 -19.67 41.55 20.46
C MET A 61 -19.99 42.52 21.60
N SER A 62 -19.44 42.29 22.81
CA SER A 62 -19.63 43.18 23.96
C SER A 62 -19.03 44.58 23.75
N TYR A 63 -17.97 44.71 22.94
CA TYR A 63 -17.39 46.01 22.58
C TYR A 63 -18.24 46.82 21.60
N TYR A 64 -19.21 46.18 20.93
CA TYR A 64 -20.08 46.81 19.93
C TYR A 64 -21.57 46.59 20.27
N PRO A 65 -22.06 47.11 21.41
CA PRO A 65 -23.40 46.84 21.92
C PRO A 65 -24.53 47.37 21.03
N THR A 66 -24.22 48.29 20.10
CA THR A 66 -25.17 48.83 19.12
C THR A 66 -25.47 47.85 17.98
N ILE A 67 -24.68 46.79 17.84
CA ILE A 67 -24.78 45.82 16.74
C ILE A 67 -25.36 44.51 17.27
N ASN A 68 -26.65 44.28 17.03
CA ASN A 68 -27.41 43.13 17.54
C ASN A 68 -27.19 41.86 16.70
N PHE A 69 -25.98 41.32 16.68
CA PHE A 69 -25.73 39.99 16.12
C PHE A 69 -26.18 38.90 17.11
N LYS A 70 -26.79 37.83 16.61
CA LYS A 70 -27.06 36.60 17.38
C LYS A 70 -26.01 35.55 17.07
N LEU A 71 -25.53 34.83 18.07
CA LEU A 71 -24.53 33.80 17.88
C LEU A 71 -25.17 32.41 17.96
N SER A 72 -24.97 31.59 16.93
CA SER A 72 -25.61 30.27 16.77
C SER A 72 -24.58 29.19 16.49
N ILE A 73 -24.52 28.16 17.35
CA ILE A 73 -23.65 27.00 17.13
C ILE A 73 -24.37 25.99 16.23
N LEU A 74 -23.78 25.69 15.08
CA LEU A 74 -24.32 24.72 14.13
C LEU A 74 -24.16 23.30 14.67
N LYS A 75 -25.28 22.66 15.05
CA LYS A 75 -25.30 21.29 15.58
C LYS A 75 -25.97 20.27 14.66
N LYS A 76 -27.15 20.57 14.09
CA LYS A 76 -27.93 19.59 13.27
C LYS A 76 -28.81 20.19 12.17
N LYS A 77 -29.40 21.38 12.35
CA LYS A 77 -30.15 22.09 11.30
C LYS A 77 -29.34 23.30 10.85
N VAL A 78 -28.58 23.12 9.77
CA VAL A 78 -27.80 24.18 9.13
C VAL A 78 -28.66 24.76 8.00
N PRO A 79 -28.81 26.10 7.88
CA PRO A 79 -29.47 26.70 6.72
C PRO A 79 -28.76 26.26 5.42
N SER A 80 -29.52 26.03 4.34
CA SER A 80 -29.00 25.57 3.05
C SER A 80 -27.81 26.41 2.57
N ASP A 81 -27.97 27.72 2.60
CA ASP A 81 -26.99 28.69 2.06
C ASP A 81 -25.65 28.62 2.82
N ILE A 82 -25.71 28.32 4.11
CA ILE A 82 -24.55 28.16 4.98
C ILE A 82 -23.89 26.79 4.75
N GLN A 83 -24.71 25.74 4.62
CA GLN A 83 -24.25 24.40 4.31
C GLN A 83 -23.53 24.34 2.96
N ASP A 84 -24.11 24.94 1.93
CA ASP A 84 -23.54 25.02 0.58
C ASP A 84 -22.18 25.71 0.59
N ARG A 85 -22.03 26.80 1.35
CA ARG A 85 -20.75 27.49 1.49
C ARG A 85 -19.70 26.65 2.22
N ILE A 86 -20.08 25.99 3.31
CA ILE A 86 -19.19 25.05 4.03
C ILE A 86 -18.75 23.92 3.09
N ASP A 87 -19.68 23.34 2.34
CA ASP A 87 -19.38 22.24 1.41
C ASP A 87 -18.49 22.68 0.25
N LEU A 88 -18.70 23.88 -0.31
CA LEU A 88 -17.83 24.48 -1.31
C LEU A 88 -16.39 24.66 -0.80
N MET A 89 -16.23 25.18 0.42
CA MET A 89 -14.90 25.40 1.02
C MET A 89 -14.21 24.08 1.44
N LEU A 90 -14.98 23.04 1.77
CA LEU A 90 -14.48 21.70 2.08
C LEU A 90 -14.18 20.86 0.82
N ASN A 91 -14.74 21.21 -0.35
CA ASN A 91 -14.60 20.40 -1.56
C ASN A 91 -13.14 20.20 -1.98
N LYS A 92 -12.26 21.18 -1.73
CA LYS A 92 -10.83 21.07 -2.04
C LYS A 92 -10.19 19.90 -1.28
N ILE A 93 -10.49 19.76 0.02
CA ILE A 93 -9.98 18.66 0.85
C ILE A 93 -10.64 17.34 0.49
N LYS A 94 -11.95 17.34 0.25
CA LYS A 94 -12.67 16.13 -0.21
C LYS A 94 -12.09 15.60 -1.53
N GLN A 95 -11.60 16.47 -2.42
CA GLN A 95 -10.94 16.09 -3.67
C GLN A 95 -9.50 15.61 -3.43
N GLU A 96 -8.74 16.22 -2.53
CA GLU A 96 -7.40 15.77 -2.13
C GLU A 96 -7.45 14.38 -1.45
N GLU A 97 -8.39 14.13 -0.54
CA GLU A 97 -8.60 12.80 0.07
C GLU A 97 -8.92 11.72 -0.98
N LYS A 98 -9.66 12.06 -2.03
CA LYS A 98 -9.94 11.13 -3.14
C LYS A 98 -8.70 10.83 -3.97
N LYS A 99 -7.78 11.78 -4.13
CA LYS A 99 -6.49 11.55 -4.80
C LYS A 99 -5.58 10.67 -3.94
N ASP A 100 -5.55 10.87 -2.62
CA ASP A 100 -4.79 10.01 -1.71
C ASP A 100 -5.30 8.56 -1.66
N TYR A 101 -6.59 8.34 -1.95
CA TYR A 101 -7.17 7.01 -1.98
C TYR A 101 -6.72 6.17 -3.19
N TYR A 102 -6.41 6.81 -4.32
CA TYR A 102 -5.96 6.15 -5.55
C TYR A 102 -4.49 6.48 -5.84
N LYS A 103 -3.60 5.59 -5.38
CA LYS A 103 -2.14 5.68 -5.56
C LYS A 103 -1.67 5.49 -7.00
N PHE A 104 -2.41 4.74 -7.83
CA PHE A 104 -2.09 4.60 -9.25
C PHE A 104 -2.77 5.72 -10.05
N SER A 105 -1.95 6.53 -10.73
CA SER A 105 -2.36 7.66 -11.55
C SER A 105 -2.82 7.25 -12.96
N ARG A 106 -2.31 6.14 -13.50
CA ARG A 106 -2.58 5.66 -14.87
C ARG A 106 -3.14 4.24 -14.86
N PHE A 107 -4.18 4.00 -15.67
CA PHE A 107 -4.77 2.66 -15.81
C PHE A 107 -3.85 1.65 -16.48
N THR A 108 -2.98 2.11 -17.41
CA THR A 108 -2.04 1.24 -18.11
C THR A 108 -0.99 0.66 -17.17
N THR A 109 -0.40 1.49 -16.30
CA THR A 109 0.57 1.08 -15.29
C THR A 109 -0.06 0.19 -14.24
N LEU A 110 -1.29 0.49 -13.81
CA LEU A 110 -2.06 -0.37 -12.90
C LEU A 110 -2.27 -1.78 -13.48
N ARG A 111 -2.72 -1.89 -14.74
CA ARG A 111 -2.96 -3.18 -15.40
C ARG A 111 -1.66 -3.96 -15.63
N LEU A 112 -0.61 -3.28 -16.07
CA LEU A 112 0.71 -3.89 -16.23
C LEU A 112 1.27 -4.38 -14.89
N TYR A 113 1.20 -3.56 -13.85
CA TYR A 113 1.60 -3.93 -12.49
C TYR A 113 0.82 -5.14 -11.99
N PHE A 114 -0.50 -5.18 -12.21
CA PHE A 114 -1.33 -6.33 -11.83
C PHE A 114 -0.89 -7.63 -12.51
N ILE A 115 -0.63 -7.61 -13.83
CA ILE A 115 -0.16 -8.79 -14.58
C ILE A 115 1.21 -9.25 -14.06
N LEU A 116 2.12 -8.31 -13.86
CA LEU A 116 3.46 -8.60 -13.34
C LEU A 116 3.39 -9.16 -11.91
N LEU A 117 2.53 -8.60 -11.06
CA LEU A 117 2.34 -9.06 -9.68
C LEU A 117 1.79 -10.48 -9.64
N LEU A 118 0.83 -10.82 -10.50
CA LEU A 118 0.33 -12.19 -10.63
C LEU A 118 1.45 -13.14 -11.07
N GLY A 119 2.20 -12.77 -12.10
CA GLY A 119 3.31 -13.59 -12.57
C GLY A 119 4.40 -13.77 -11.52
N SER A 120 4.74 -12.72 -10.78
CA SER A 120 5.74 -12.77 -9.71
C SER A 120 5.31 -13.61 -8.51
N ILE A 121 4.01 -13.87 -8.35
CA ILE A 121 3.46 -14.79 -7.35
C ILE A 121 3.47 -16.24 -7.88
N ILE A 122 3.07 -16.41 -9.14
CA ILE A 122 2.89 -17.74 -9.73
C ILE A 122 4.23 -18.43 -10.00
N PHE A 123 5.20 -17.72 -10.58
CA PHE A 123 6.45 -18.34 -11.02
C PHE A 123 7.32 -18.90 -9.88
N PRO A 124 7.51 -18.23 -8.74
CA PRO A 124 8.24 -18.80 -7.61
C PRO A 124 7.55 -20.04 -7.03
N ILE A 125 6.21 -20.02 -6.95
CA ILE A 125 5.43 -21.18 -6.51
C ILE A 125 5.63 -22.36 -7.47
N LEU A 126 5.56 -22.12 -8.79
CA LEU A 126 5.84 -23.16 -9.79
C LEU A 126 7.28 -23.69 -9.69
N SER A 127 8.25 -22.82 -9.45
CA SER A 127 9.64 -23.22 -9.22
C SER A 127 9.74 -24.13 -8.01
N TYR A 128 9.10 -23.79 -6.91
CA TYR A 128 9.10 -24.61 -5.71
C TYR A 128 8.42 -25.97 -5.94
N LEU A 129 7.26 -25.99 -6.60
CA LEU A 129 6.57 -27.24 -6.94
C LEU A 129 7.44 -28.15 -7.83
N ASN A 130 8.17 -27.58 -8.78
CA ASN A 130 9.14 -28.32 -9.57
C ASN A 130 10.26 -28.89 -8.68
N LEU A 131 10.81 -28.11 -7.74
CA LEU A 131 11.81 -28.61 -6.80
C LEU A 131 11.26 -29.75 -5.91
N VAL A 132 10.02 -29.63 -5.43
CA VAL A 132 9.33 -30.65 -4.62
C VAL A 132 9.16 -31.98 -5.38
N SER A 133 9.14 -31.97 -6.72
CA SER A 133 9.10 -33.21 -7.51
C SER A 133 10.27 -34.17 -7.21
N SER A 134 11.37 -33.67 -6.63
CA SER A 134 12.49 -34.49 -6.15
C SER A 134 12.11 -35.54 -5.12
N LEU A 135 11.04 -35.32 -4.35
CA LEU A 135 10.53 -36.30 -3.37
C LEU A 135 9.96 -37.56 -4.03
N MET A 136 9.67 -37.50 -5.33
CA MET A 136 9.16 -38.61 -6.13
C MET A 136 10.26 -39.37 -6.88
N TRP A 137 11.53 -39.00 -6.70
CA TRP A 137 12.65 -39.74 -7.29
C TRP A 137 12.73 -41.17 -6.75
N THR A 138 13.31 -42.05 -7.56
CA THR A 138 13.57 -43.45 -7.20
C THR A 138 14.39 -43.51 -5.92
N LYS A 139 13.97 -44.35 -4.97
CA LYS A 139 14.62 -44.51 -3.67
C LYS A 139 15.43 -45.80 -3.65
N SER A 140 16.69 -45.69 -3.23
CA SER A 140 17.56 -46.82 -2.89
C SER A 140 18.00 -46.66 -1.44
N ASN A 141 17.37 -47.41 -0.53
CA ASN A 141 17.50 -47.25 0.92
C ASN A 141 17.22 -45.80 1.38
N ILE A 142 18.22 -45.14 1.97
CA ILE A 142 18.16 -43.76 2.49
C ILE A 142 18.53 -42.70 1.43
N ASN A 143 18.83 -43.12 0.20
CA ASN A 143 19.25 -42.25 -0.88
C ASN A 143 18.16 -42.12 -1.93
N PHE A 144 18.08 -40.94 -2.54
CA PHE A 144 17.42 -40.73 -3.82
C PHE A 144 18.40 -40.97 -4.95
N GLU A 145 17.87 -41.53 -6.05
CA GLU A 145 18.59 -41.80 -7.29
C GLU A 145 17.97 -40.99 -8.42
N ILE A 146 18.81 -40.28 -9.18
CA ILE A 146 18.41 -39.55 -10.38
C ILE A 146 19.51 -39.56 -11.44
N GLY A 147 19.12 -39.62 -12.71
CA GLY A 147 20.05 -39.44 -13.82
C GLY A 147 20.57 -38.00 -13.93
N ALA A 148 21.84 -37.82 -14.28
CA ALA A 148 22.50 -36.52 -14.34
C ALA A 148 21.78 -35.50 -15.24
N GLU A 149 21.27 -35.94 -16.40
CA GLU A 149 20.50 -35.09 -17.31
C GLU A 149 19.18 -34.63 -16.68
N ALA A 150 18.44 -35.55 -16.06
CA ALA A 150 17.19 -35.23 -15.38
C ALA A 150 17.41 -34.27 -14.21
N TYR A 151 18.50 -34.43 -13.46
CA TYR A 151 18.89 -33.52 -12.38
C TYR A 151 19.19 -32.11 -12.90
N ASN A 152 19.98 -32.00 -13.98
CA ASN A 152 20.31 -30.71 -14.58
C ASN A 152 19.06 -30.01 -15.12
N ASN A 153 18.17 -30.74 -15.81
CA ASN A 153 16.92 -30.18 -16.30
C ASN A 153 15.99 -29.74 -15.16
N TRP A 154 15.91 -30.53 -14.08
CA TRP A 154 15.14 -30.21 -12.88
C TRP A 154 15.58 -28.89 -12.23
N LEU A 155 16.89 -28.67 -12.08
CA LEU A 155 17.42 -27.40 -11.58
C LEU A 155 17.23 -26.26 -12.59
N LEU A 156 17.47 -26.51 -13.88
CA LEU A 156 17.39 -25.49 -14.93
C LEU A 156 15.97 -24.91 -15.06
N ILE A 157 14.93 -25.74 -14.99
CA ILE A 157 13.53 -25.29 -15.00
C ILE A 157 13.28 -24.33 -13.84
N SER A 158 13.71 -24.71 -12.63
CA SER A 158 13.55 -23.88 -11.42
C SER A 158 14.31 -22.55 -11.55
N PHE A 159 15.55 -22.61 -12.04
CA PHE A 159 16.38 -21.45 -12.30
C PHE A 159 15.71 -20.46 -13.26
N ILE A 160 15.17 -20.94 -14.39
CA ILE A 160 14.49 -20.09 -15.38
C ILE A 160 13.26 -19.41 -14.76
N LEU A 161 12.46 -20.14 -13.98
CA LEU A 161 11.26 -19.60 -13.34
C LEU A 161 11.60 -18.47 -12.34
N ILE A 162 12.63 -18.66 -11.52
CA ILE A 162 13.11 -17.62 -10.60
C ILE A 162 13.69 -16.43 -11.37
N LEU A 163 14.40 -16.67 -12.48
CA LEU A 163 14.95 -15.59 -13.31
C LEU A 163 13.85 -14.73 -13.95
N ILE A 164 12.77 -15.36 -14.43
CA ILE A 164 11.59 -14.61 -14.93
C ILE A 164 10.96 -13.77 -13.82
N SER A 165 10.85 -14.35 -12.60
CA SER A 165 10.33 -13.64 -11.43
C SER A 165 11.18 -12.41 -11.07
N LEU A 166 12.51 -12.55 -11.14
CA LEU A 166 13.46 -11.46 -10.93
C LEU A 166 13.24 -10.29 -11.92
N ILE A 167 13.02 -10.61 -13.20
CA ILE A 167 12.73 -9.60 -14.22
C ILE A 167 11.42 -8.88 -13.88
N PHE A 168 10.38 -9.62 -13.46
CA PHE A 168 9.10 -9.03 -13.10
C PHE A 168 9.21 -8.09 -11.90
N PHE A 169 9.90 -8.50 -10.84
CA PHE A 169 10.16 -7.62 -9.70
C PHE A 169 10.94 -6.36 -10.10
N SER A 170 11.94 -6.49 -10.98
CA SER A 170 12.72 -5.36 -11.47
C SER A 170 11.85 -4.34 -12.23
N ILE A 171 10.93 -4.81 -13.09
CA ILE A 171 9.99 -3.93 -13.79
C ILE A 171 8.99 -3.30 -12.81
N MET A 172 8.52 -4.05 -11.81
CA MET A 172 7.61 -3.54 -10.79
C MET A 172 8.22 -2.43 -9.93
N ILE A 173 9.53 -2.45 -9.68
CA ILE A 173 10.23 -1.32 -9.04
C ILE A 173 10.10 -0.06 -9.89
N ILE A 174 10.33 -0.16 -11.20
CA ILE A 174 10.22 0.98 -12.13
C ILE A 174 8.78 1.54 -12.11
N ILE A 175 7.77 0.67 -12.15
CA ILE A 175 6.37 1.11 -12.07
C ILE A 175 6.07 1.76 -10.71
N GLY A 176 6.57 1.18 -9.62
CA GLY A 176 6.42 1.73 -8.27
C GLY A 176 7.01 3.13 -8.14
N ILE A 177 8.16 3.40 -8.77
CA ILE A 177 8.79 4.72 -8.81
C ILE A 177 7.94 5.71 -9.62
N ILE A 178 7.47 5.31 -10.81
CA ILE A 178 6.63 6.15 -11.68
C ILE A 178 5.33 6.55 -10.98
N GLU A 179 4.72 5.64 -10.24
CA GLU A 179 3.44 5.84 -9.56
C GLU A 179 3.60 6.29 -8.08
N ILE A 180 4.84 6.51 -7.61
CA ILE A 180 5.17 6.93 -6.24
C ILE A 180 4.51 5.99 -5.20
N GLU A 181 4.51 4.68 -5.48
CA GLU A 181 3.90 3.66 -4.64
C GLU A 181 4.95 2.92 -3.82
N TYR A 182 5.26 3.47 -2.63
CA TYR A 182 6.35 2.97 -1.79
C TYR A 182 6.24 1.49 -1.40
N GLN A 183 5.03 0.95 -1.22
CA GLN A 183 4.87 -0.47 -0.86
C GLN A 183 5.30 -1.39 -2.00
N ALA A 184 4.92 -1.06 -3.24
CA ALA A 184 5.30 -1.78 -4.44
C ALA A 184 6.83 -1.76 -4.62
N ILE A 185 7.48 -0.63 -4.36
CA ILE A 185 8.93 -0.51 -4.40
C ILE A 185 9.57 -1.44 -3.36
N VAL A 186 9.15 -1.34 -2.09
CA VAL A 186 9.75 -2.12 -0.99
C VAL A 186 9.53 -3.62 -1.19
N PHE A 187 8.30 -4.06 -1.54
CA PHE A 187 8.00 -5.47 -1.74
C PHE A 187 8.72 -6.04 -2.97
N SER A 188 8.86 -5.25 -4.04
CA SER A 188 9.60 -5.69 -5.22
C SER A 188 11.10 -5.76 -4.97
N LEU A 189 11.67 -4.83 -4.18
CA LEU A 189 13.08 -4.89 -3.77
C LEU A 189 13.39 -6.14 -2.94
N LEU A 190 12.50 -6.50 -1.99
CA LEU A 190 12.62 -7.75 -1.24
C LEU A 190 12.60 -8.96 -2.17
N GLY A 191 11.68 -8.98 -3.14
CA GLY A 191 11.63 -10.00 -4.19
C GLY A 191 12.93 -10.09 -4.99
N VAL A 192 13.47 -8.96 -5.45
CA VAL A 192 14.76 -8.92 -6.17
C VAL A 192 15.90 -9.52 -5.34
N LEU A 193 16.05 -9.10 -4.08
CA LEU A 193 17.13 -9.58 -3.21
C LEU A 193 17.06 -11.10 -3.02
N VAL A 194 15.87 -11.62 -2.71
CA VAL A 194 15.68 -13.06 -2.51
C VAL A 194 15.87 -13.82 -3.82
N CYS A 195 15.31 -13.35 -4.94
CA CYS A 195 15.47 -13.99 -6.24
C CYS A 195 16.94 -14.03 -6.67
N ILE A 196 17.73 -12.98 -6.45
CA ILE A 196 19.19 -13.00 -6.70
C ILE A 196 19.85 -14.10 -5.86
N GLY A 197 19.54 -14.15 -4.56
CA GLY A 197 20.07 -15.19 -3.67
C GLY A 197 19.74 -16.60 -4.17
N LEU A 198 18.48 -16.84 -4.56
CA LEU A 198 18.02 -18.12 -5.11
C LEU A 198 18.67 -18.45 -6.46
N VAL A 199 18.86 -17.48 -7.36
CA VAL A 199 19.56 -17.67 -8.64
C VAL A 199 21.00 -18.11 -8.40
N ILE A 200 21.73 -17.39 -7.54
CA ILE A 200 23.11 -17.74 -7.19
C ILE A 200 23.17 -19.13 -6.55
N TYR A 201 22.22 -19.44 -5.66
CA TYR A 201 22.16 -20.72 -4.98
C TYR A 201 21.91 -21.87 -5.97
N LEU A 202 20.88 -21.77 -6.83
CA LEU A 202 20.57 -22.79 -7.83
C LEU A 202 21.68 -22.97 -8.87
N GLN A 203 22.46 -21.92 -9.17
CA GLN A 203 23.59 -21.98 -10.08
C GLN A 203 24.76 -22.83 -9.55
N GLN A 204 24.80 -23.14 -8.25
CA GLN A 204 25.79 -24.08 -7.70
C GLN A 204 25.64 -25.48 -8.30
N GLY A 205 24.48 -25.82 -8.87
CA GLY A 205 24.28 -27.06 -9.62
C GLY A 205 24.63 -28.29 -8.78
N ILE A 206 25.56 -29.10 -9.29
CA ILE A 206 26.05 -30.31 -8.62
C ILE A 206 26.63 -30.07 -7.22
N PHE A 207 27.05 -28.85 -6.89
CA PHE A 207 27.60 -28.51 -5.56
C PHE A 207 26.52 -28.21 -4.51
N LEU A 208 25.24 -28.20 -4.90
CA LEU A 208 24.12 -28.04 -3.96
C LEU A 208 24.03 -29.16 -2.93
N PHE A 209 24.50 -30.37 -3.29
CA PHE A 209 24.36 -31.55 -2.46
C PHE A 209 25.67 -32.34 -2.40
N LEU A 210 25.85 -33.09 -1.31
CA LEU A 210 26.97 -34.00 -1.16
C LEU A 210 26.62 -35.35 -1.78
N PHE A 211 27.29 -35.68 -2.89
CA PHE A 211 27.10 -36.97 -3.57
C PHE A 211 27.47 -38.15 -2.67
N GLN A 212 26.60 -39.15 -2.63
CA GLN A 212 26.83 -40.37 -1.88
C GLN A 212 27.63 -41.38 -2.71
N GLY A 213 28.27 -42.34 -2.04
CA GLY A 213 29.01 -43.43 -2.69
C GLY A 213 28.15 -44.19 -3.70
N GLY A 214 28.71 -44.48 -4.87
CA GLY A 214 27.98 -45.07 -6.00
C GLY A 214 27.56 -44.05 -7.07
N SER A 215 27.69 -42.75 -6.79
CA SER A 215 27.45 -41.70 -7.80
C SER A 215 28.48 -41.77 -8.93
N SER A 216 28.01 -41.58 -10.16
CA SER A 216 28.80 -41.60 -11.39
C SER A 216 28.52 -40.34 -12.22
N SER A 217 29.13 -40.23 -13.39
CA SER A 217 28.84 -39.13 -14.33
C SER A 217 27.42 -39.20 -14.91
N SER A 218 26.73 -40.34 -14.83
CA SER A 218 25.39 -40.54 -15.39
C SER A 218 24.29 -40.62 -14.32
N ILE A 219 24.62 -41.00 -13.09
CA ILE A 219 23.65 -41.23 -12.01
C ILE A 219 24.16 -40.58 -10.73
N TYR A 220 23.30 -39.83 -10.05
CA TYR A 220 23.60 -39.18 -8.78
C TYR A 220 22.79 -39.80 -7.65
N TYR A 221 23.47 -39.99 -6.50
CA TYR A 221 22.85 -40.42 -5.26
C TYR A 221 22.93 -39.30 -4.22
N PHE A 222 21.76 -38.95 -3.67
CA PHE A 222 21.63 -37.90 -2.64
C PHE A 222 20.98 -38.47 -1.39
N ARG A 223 21.37 -38.00 -0.20
CA ARG A 223 20.63 -38.34 1.02
C ARG A 223 19.25 -37.67 0.99
N GLN A 224 18.24 -38.39 1.46
CA GLN A 224 16.88 -37.88 1.53
C GLN A 224 16.77 -36.63 2.41
N ASN A 225 17.48 -36.59 3.53
CA ASN A 225 17.44 -35.46 4.46
C ASN A 225 17.98 -34.17 3.82
N ASP A 226 19.07 -34.24 3.07
CA ASP A 226 19.67 -33.07 2.40
C ASP A 226 18.67 -32.42 1.42
N ILE A 227 17.89 -33.23 0.69
CA ILE A 227 16.83 -32.75 -0.22
C ILE A 227 15.71 -32.06 0.57
N VAL A 228 15.28 -32.66 1.69
CA VAL A 228 14.22 -32.08 2.53
C VAL A 228 14.66 -30.75 3.14
N GLU A 229 15.88 -30.67 3.66
CA GLU A 229 16.46 -29.43 4.22
C GLU A 229 16.56 -28.35 3.15
N PHE A 230 17.02 -28.70 1.95
CA PHE A 230 17.03 -27.81 0.80
C PHE A 230 15.64 -27.26 0.47
N LEU A 231 14.61 -28.12 0.41
CA LEU A 231 13.24 -27.68 0.13
C LEU A 231 12.70 -26.74 1.21
N ILE A 232 12.98 -27.02 2.48
CA ILE A 232 12.59 -26.15 3.61
C ILE A 232 13.25 -24.76 3.47
N LEU A 233 14.53 -24.71 3.14
CA LEU A 233 15.24 -23.45 2.98
C LEU A 233 14.68 -22.63 1.81
N ILE A 234 14.38 -23.29 0.68
CA ILE A 234 13.80 -22.62 -0.49
C ILE A 234 12.40 -22.06 -0.19
N ILE A 235 11.50 -22.83 0.45
CA ILE A 235 10.16 -22.35 0.75
C ILE A 235 10.18 -21.18 1.74
N LEU A 236 11.06 -21.23 2.75
CA LEU A 236 11.23 -20.12 3.68
C LEU A 236 11.68 -18.85 2.94
N GLY A 237 12.65 -18.98 2.02
CA GLY A 237 13.07 -17.86 1.17
C GLY A 237 11.92 -17.29 0.34
N ILE A 238 11.16 -18.14 -0.34
CA ILE A 238 10.03 -17.72 -1.18
C ILE A 238 8.95 -17.00 -0.35
N LEU A 239 8.62 -17.52 0.84
CA LEU A 239 7.60 -16.94 1.72
C LEU A 239 7.91 -15.50 2.17
N VAL A 240 9.20 -15.14 2.30
CA VAL A 240 9.63 -13.78 2.71
C VAL A 240 9.04 -12.71 1.80
N PHE A 241 8.98 -12.96 0.49
CA PHE A 241 8.42 -11.99 -0.46
C PHE A 241 7.04 -12.38 -0.97
N GLU A 242 6.63 -13.65 -0.96
CA GLU A 242 5.30 -14.05 -1.44
C GLU A 242 4.16 -13.50 -0.58
N ILE A 243 4.31 -13.55 0.75
CA ILE A 243 3.28 -13.09 1.69
C ILE A 243 2.96 -11.60 1.46
N PRO A 244 3.93 -10.67 1.48
CA PRO A 244 3.63 -9.25 1.26
C PRO A 244 3.06 -8.98 -0.15
N ASN A 245 3.54 -9.67 -1.19
CA ASN A 245 3.01 -9.50 -2.55
C ASN A 245 1.57 -10.02 -2.68
N THR A 246 1.22 -11.12 -2.01
CA THR A 246 -0.15 -11.62 -1.96
C THR A 246 -1.09 -10.66 -1.23
N ILE A 247 -0.65 -10.08 -0.09
CA ILE A 247 -1.43 -9.05 0.62
C ILE A 247 -1.65 -7.83 -0.28
N LYS A 248 -0.61 -7.41 -1.03
CA LYS A 248 -0.71 -6.31 -1.99
C LYS A 248 -1.72 -6.61 -3.10
N LEU A 249 -1.70 -7.82 -3.66
CA LEU A 249 -2.64 -8.26 -4.67
C LEU A 249 -4.09 -8.18 -4.18
N ILE A 250 -4.37 -8.66 -2.96
CA ILE A 250 -5.70 -8.60 -2.35
C ILE A 250 -6.15 -7.14 -2.18
N SER A 251 -5.27 -6.27 -1.69
CA SER A 251 -5.55 -4.84 -1.55
C SER A 251 -5.86 -4.18 -2.90
N LEU A 252 -5.07 -4.52 -3.93
CA LEU A 252 -5.22 -3.98 -5.27
C LEU A 252 -6.54 -4.45 -5.92
N MET A 253 -6.89 -5.72 -5.75
CA MET A 253 -8.18 -6.27 -6.17
C MET A 253 -9.36 -5.62 -5.46
N LYS A 254 -9.25 -5.28 -4.18
CA LYS A 254 -10.33 -4.60 -3.43
C LYS A 254 -10.53 -3.16 -3.91
N ASN A 255 -9.44 -2.43 -4.13
CA ASN A 255 -9.48 -0.99 -4.39
C ASN A 255 -9.62 -0.64 -5.88
N TYR A 256 -9.12 -1.49 -6.78
CA TYR A 256 -8.99 -1.17 -8.20
C TYR A 256 -9.73 -2.15 -9.14
N ARG A 257 -10.59 -3.03 -8.62
CA ARG A 257 -11.31 -4.05 -9.42
C ARG A 257 -11.91 -3.50 -10.71
N LYS A 258 -12.62 -2.37 -10.63
CA LYS A 258 -13.33 -1.72 -11.75
C LYS A 258 -12.42 -1.11 -12.82
N PHE A 259 -11.12 -0.95 -12.52
CA PHE A 259 -10.15 -0.35 -13.43
C PHE A 259 -9.27 -1.41 -14.11
N ILE A 260 -9.19 -2.59 -13.50
CA ILE A 260 -8.47 -3.76 -14.00
C ILE A 260 -9.33 -4.53 -15.00
N PHE A 261 -10.61 -4.77 -14.66
CA PHE A 261 -11.62 -5.45 -15.48
C PHE A 261 -12.65 -4.43 -15.99
#